data_AF-A0A1M3MZX6-F1
#
_entry.id   AF-A0A1M3MZX6-F1
#
_cell.length_a   1.000
_cell.length_b   1.000
_cell.length_c   1.000
_cell.angle_alpha   90.00
_cell.angle_beta   90.00
_cell.angle_gamma   90.00
#
_symmetry.space_group_name_H-M   'P 1'
#
loop_
_entity.id
_entity.type
_entity.pdbx_description
1 polymer ?
#
loop_
_entity_poly.entity_id
_entity_poly.type
_entity_poly.pdbx_seq_one_letter_code
_entity_poly.pdbx_strand_id
1 'polypeptide(L)'
;MSSNEMMQYLFFTVVGALALTALWYIFIKAPQARSRQLEPWARKRGLTFHPPVSLGSHTTGLETSTLQGMVQGIPVTLRSSRLVNSRRAGINGTAELMLRAIAPSPVSFSVTLAPGSARGAIPTGDPAFDANVSIQSDNPRAALAWLNPQLRAAVYALVANGEPLVCAYAGGETTLRFGAPVFEETQLDRLLALAVAAAYARLG
;
A
#
# COMPACT_ATOMS: atom_id res chain seq x y z
N MET A 1 -13.93 -8.87 -50.29
CA MET A 1 -14.24 -9.00 -48.85
C MET A 1 -15.45 -9.90 -48.73
N SER A 2 -15.25 -11.11 -48.21
CA SER A 2 -16.34 -12.09 -48.04
C SER A 2 -17.21 -11.74 -46.83
N SER A 3 -18.48 -12.15 -46.82
CA SER A 3 -19.43 -11.87 -45.72
C SER A 3 -18.90 -12.29 -44.34
N ASN A 4 -18.04 -13.32 -44.28
CA ASN A 4 -17.40 -13.78 -43.05
C ASN A 4 -16.30 -12.84 -42.52
N GLU A 5 -15.56 -12.17 -43.41
CA GLU A 5 -14.54 -11.17 -43.00
C GLU A 5 -15.19 -9.91 -42.42
N MET A 6 -16.36 -9.52 -42.95
CA MET A 6 -17.13 -8.36 -42.46
C MET A 6 -17.76 -8.64 -41.09
N MET A 7 -18.26 -9.86 -40.86
CA MET A 7 -18.76 -10.31 -39.55
C MET A 7 -17.66 -10.40 -38.49
N GLN A 8 -16.46 -10.89 -38.83
CA GLN A 8 -15.32 -10.88 -37.90
C GLN A 8 -14.89 -9.45 -37.56
N TYR A 9 -14.81 -8.56 -38.54
CA TYR A 9 -14.42 -7.17 -38.29
C TYR A 9 -15.43 -6.45 -37.39
N LEU A 10 -16.73 -6.70 -37.58
CA LEU A 10 -17.80 -6.17 -36.72
C LEU A 10 -17.75 -6.78 -35.30
N PHE A 11 -17.44 -8.08 -35.16
CA PHE A 11 -17.27 -8.69 -33.85
C PHE A 11 -16.07 -8.12 -33.09
N PHE A 12 -14.91 -7.96 -33.75
CA PHE A 12 -13.72 -7.41 -33.12
C PHE A 12 -13.86 -5.92 -32.79
N THR A 13 -14.59 -5.14 -33.60
CA THR A 13 -14.85 -3.73 -33.30
C THR A 13 -15.86 -3.56 -32.17
N VAL A 14 -16.89 -4.40 -32.09
CA VAL A 14 -17.87 -4.36 -30.97
C VAL A 14 -17.25 -4.86 -29.67
N VAL A 15 -16.48 -5.95 -29.69
CA VAL A 15 -15.77 -6.47 -28.50
C VAL A 15 -14.67 -5.48 -28.06
N GLY A 16 -13.95 -4.88 -29.01
CA GLY A 16 -12.96 -3.85 -28.72
C GLY A 16 -13.58 -2.58 -28.14
N ALA A 17 -14.75 -2.15 -28.66
CA ALA A 17 -15.49 -1.02 -28.12
C ALA A 17 -16.10 -1.32 -26.75
N LEU A 18 -16.55 -2.55 -26.48
CA LEU A 18 -17.00 -3.00 -25.16
C LEU A 18 -15.86 -3.08 -24.14
N ALA A 19 -14.67 -3.53 -24.56
CA ALA A 19 -13.49 -3.53 -23.71
C ALA A 19 -13.00 -2.10 -23.40
N LEU A 20 -13.01 -1.21 -24.38
CA LEU A 20 -12.67 0.21 -24.22
C LEU A 20 -13.70 0.95 -23.36
N THR A 21 -15.00 0.68 -23.53
CA THR A 21 -16.04 1.26 -22.68
C THR A 21 -16.02 0.67 -21.27
N ALA A 22 -15.68 -0.61 -21.09
CA ALA A 22 -15.45 -1.18 -19.77
C ALA A 22 -14.23 -0.55 -19.08
N LEU A 23 -13.10 -0.38 -19.79
CA LEU A 23 -11.92 0.35 -19.32
C LEU A 23 -12.27 1.80 -18.97
N TRP A 24 -13.00 2.50 -19.85
CA TRP A 24 -13.47 3.86 -19.63
C TRP A 24 -14.43 3.95 -18.42
N TYR A 25 -15.31 2.98 -18.24
CA TYR A 25 -16.24 2.89 -17.11
C TYR A 25 -15.52 2.57 -15.79
N ILE A 26 -14.46 1.74 -15.83
CA ILE A 26 -13.56 1.47 -14.70
C ILE A 26 -12.78 2.74 -14.31
N PHE A 27 -12.38 3.56 -15.29
CA PHE A 27 -11.69 4.83 -15.04
C PHE A 27 -12.61 5.94 -14.50
N ILE A 28 -13.87 6.02 -14.95
CA ILE A 28 -14.81 7.09 -14.56
C ILE A 28 -15.64 6.73 -13.31
N LYS A 29 -16.00 5.46 -13.08
CA LYS A 29 -16.73 4.99 -11.88
C LYS A 29 -15.84 4.18 -10.92
N ALA A 30 -14.58 4.57 -10.85
CA ALA A 30 -13.53 3.88 -10.11
C ALA A 30 -13.81 3.55 -8.62
N PRO A 31 -14.60 4.29 -7.82
CA PRO A 31 -14.79 3.95 -6.41
C PRO A 31 -15.66 2.69 -6.19
N GLN A 32 -16.75 2.57 -6.95
CA GLN A 32 -17.76 1.51 -6.76
C GLN A 32 -17.34 0.15 -7.32
N ALA A 33 -16.54 0.12 -8.40
CA ALA A 33 -16.00 -1.12 -8.94
C ALA A 33 -14.89 -1.69 -8.04
N ARG A 34 -14.07 -0.81 -7.43
CA ARG A 34 -13.00 -1.20 -6.49
C ARG A 34 -13.54 -1.73 -5.17
N SER A 35 -14.57 -1.08 -4.61
CA SER A 35 -15.21 -1.56 -3.39
C SER A 35 -15.80 -2.96 -3.57
N ARG A 36 -16.34 -3.27 -4.76
CA ARG A 36 -16.85 -4.61 -5.09
C ARG A 36 -15.79 -5.71 -5.19
N GLN A 37 -14.53 -5.37 -5.45
CA GLN A 37 -13.43 -6.34 -5.49
C GLN A 37 -12.74 -6.50 -4.12
N LEU A 38 -12.52 -5.38 -3.42
CA LEU A 38 -11.82 -5.37 -2.14
C LEU A 38 -12.65 -5.91 -0.98
N GLU A 39 -13.97 -5.74 -1.01
CA GLU A 39 -14.84 -6.24 0.05
C GLU A 39 -14.86 -7.78 0.15
N PRO A 40 -15.02 -8.55 -0.94
CA PRO A 40 -14.84 -10.01 -0.91
C PRO A 40 -13.43 -10.44 -0.47
N TRP A 41 -12.39 -9.74 -0.91
CA TRP A 41 -11.00 -10.04 -0.53
C TRP A 41 -10.78 -9.84 0.98
N ALA A 42 -11.32 -8.75 1.54
CA ALA A 42 -11.22 -8.41 2.95
C ALA A 42 -11.96 -9.44 3.81
N ARG A 43 -13.20 -9.79 3.43
CA ARG A 43 -14.01 -10.79 4.15
C ARG A 43 -13.32 -12.15 4.22
N LYS A 44 -12.68 -12.61 3.13
CA LYS A 44 -11.92 -13.87 3.10
C LYS A 44 -10.76 -13.89 4.11
N ARG A 45 -10.24 -12.73 4.51
CA ARG A 45 -9.13 -12.56 5.45
C ARG A 45 -9.57 -12.11 6.85
N GLY A 46 -10.88 -12.11 7.14
CA GLY A 46 -11.41 -11.65 8.42
C GLY A 46 -11.30 -10.13 8.63
N LEU A 47 -11.16 -9.37 7.55
CA LEU A 47 -11.06 -7.91 7.56
C LEU A 47 -12.40 -7.29 7.14
N THR A 48 -12.69 -6.14 7.73
CA THR A 48 -13.82 -5.27 7.37
C THR A 48 -13.32 -4.16 6.46
N PHE A 49 -13.95 -4.02 5.29
CA PHE A 49 -13.66 -2.92 4.36
C PHE A 49 -14.73 -1.83 4.48
N HIS A 50 -14.28 -0.62 4.78
CA HIS A 50 -15.07 0.60 4.73
C HIS A 50 -14.73 1.35 3.43
N PRO A 51 -15.63 1.35 2.44
CA PRO A 51 -15.41 2.04 1.18
C PRO A 51 -15.35 3.56 1.40
N PRO A 52 -14.68 4.29 0.50
CA PRO A 52 -14.65 5.74 0.58
C PRO A 52 -16.04 6.32 0.30
N VAL A 53 -16.34 7.43 0.97
CA VAL A 53 -17.49 8.26 0.61
C VAL A 53 -17.19 8.88 -0.75
N SER A 54 -17.88 8.42 -1.79
CA SER A 54 -17.68 8.92 -3.15
C SER A 54 -18.01 10.41 -3.19
N LEU A 55 -17.02 11.23 -3.56
CA LEU A 55 -17.24 12.63 -3.81
C LEU A 55 -17.86 12.79 -5.21
N GLY A 56 -18.84 13.69 -5.35
CA GLY A 56 -19.46 13.95 -6.65
C GLY A 56 -18.44 14.46 -7.67
N SER A 57 -18.75 14.33 -8.97
CA SER A 57 -17.88 14.74 -10.09
C SER A 57 -17.44 16.21 -10.07
N HIS A 58 -18.08 17.05 -9.26
CA HIS A 58 -17.80 18.48 -9.11
C HIS A 58 -17.22 18.85 -7.74
N THR A 59 -17.01 17.88 -6.85
CA THR A 59 -16.51 18.11 -5.50
C THR A 59 -15.04 17.73 -5.42
N THR A 60 -14.19 18.69 -5.05
CA THR A 60 -12.80 18.44 -4.68
C THR A 60 -12.75 17.96 -3.23
N GLY A 61 -12.03 16.88 -2.95
CA GLY A 61 -11.84 16.44 -1.57
C GLY A 61 -10.99 15.19 -1.43
N LEU A 62 -10.86 14.74 -0.20
CA LEU A 62 -10.08 13.57 0.18
C LEU A 62 -11.02 12.36 0.33
N GLU A 63 -10.90 11.39 -0.56
CA GLU A 63 -11.52 10.08 -0.40
C GLU A 63 -10.63 9.21 0.48
N THR A 64 -11.19 8.63 1.53
CA THR A 64 -10.49 7.72 2.44
C THR A 64 -11.18 6.36 2.45
N SER A 65 -10.44 5.31 2.16
CA SER A 65 -10.88 3.91 2.34
C SER A 65 -10.17 3.33 3.56
N THR A 66 -10.85 2.45 4.30
CA THR A 66 -10.28 1.84 5.51
C THR A 66 -10.51 0.33 5.49
N LEU A 67 -9.45 -0.43 5.73
CA LEU A 67 -9.49 -1.85 6.03
C LEU A 67 -9.14 -2.03 7.50
N GLN A 68 -9.97 -2.73 8.26
CA GLN A 68 -9.74 -2.95 9.68
C GLN A 68 -10.09 -4.39 10.07
N GLY A 69 -9.27 -5.00 10.92
CA GLY A 69 -9.58 -6.31 11.49
C GLY A 69 -8.37 -6.97 12.12
N MET A 70 -8.44 -8.29 12.27
CA MET A 70 -7.39 -9.09 12.89
C MET A 70 -6.71 -9.95 11.83
N VAL A 71 -5.39 -9.83 11.72
CA VAL A 71 -4.57 -10.69 10.87
C VAL A 71 -3.61 -11.48 11.75
N GLN A 72 -3.78 -12.81 11.79
CA GLN A 72 -2.97 -13.69 12.65
C GLN A 72 -2.94 -13.25 14.14
N GLY A 73 -4.07 -12.73 14.64
CA GLY A 73 -4.18 -12.25 16.02
C GLY A 73 -3.69 -10.81 16.26
N ILE A 74 -3.22 -10.12 15.21
CA ILE A 74 -2.74 -8.73 15.30
C ILE A 74 -3.85 -7.78 14.81
N PRO A 75 -4.23 -6.76 15.59
CA PRO A 75 -5.13 -5.71 15.11
C PRO A 75 -4.41 -4.87 14.06
N VAL A 76 -4.97 -4.82 12.86
CA VAL A 76 -4.42 -4.08 11.72
C VAL A 76 -5.47 -3.11 11.20
N THR A 77 -5.08 -1.85 11.01
CA THR A 77 -5.88 -0.84 10.32
C THR A 77 -5.08 -0.28 9.16
N LEU A 78 -5.56 -0.45 7.93
CA LEU A 78 -4.97 0.13 6.73
C LEU A 78 -5.91 1.20 6.19
N ARG A 79 -5.42 2.43 6.11
CA ARG A 79 -6.11 3.59 5.58
C ARG A 79 -5.46 3.98 4.26
N SER A 80 -6.24 4.10 3.19
CA SER A 80 -5.77 4.58 1.89
C SER A 80 -6.52 5.85 1.55
N SER A 81 -5.80 6.93 1.25
CA SER A 81 -6.36 8.24 0.97
C SER A 81 -5.99 8.71 -0.43
N ARG A 82 -6.92 9.40 -1.09
CA ARG A 82 -6.73 9.94 -2.44
C ARG A 82 -7.41 11.29 -2.56
N LEU A 83 -6.74 12.23 -3.21
CA LEU A 83 -7.34 13.49 -3.63
C LEU A 83 -8.12 13.32 -4.93
N VAL A 84 -9.38 13.76 -4.94
CA VAL A 84 -10.28 13.74 -6.12
C VAL A 84 -10.57 15.17 -6.56
N ASN A 85 -10.63 15.40 -7.88
CA ASN A 85 -10.99 16.67 -8.52
C ASN A 85 -10.22 17.91 -8.05
N SER A 86 -8.94 17.78 -7.68
CA SER A 86 -8.09 18.95 -7.40
C SER A 86 -7.26 19.32 -8.63
N ARG A 87 -7.10 20.61 -8.95
CA ARG A 87 -6.12 21.08 -9.96
C ARG A 87 -4.66 20.72 -9.57
N ARG A 88 -4.45 20.26 -8.33
CA ARG A 88 -3.24 19.60 -7.83
C ARG A 88 -3.38 18.07 -7.89
N ALA A 89 -3.87 17.52 -9.00
CA ALA A 89 -3.99 16.09 -9.26
C ALA A 89 -2.63 15.33 -9.25
N GLY A 90 -1.52 16.02 -9.01
CA GLY A 90 -0.19 15.46 -8.78
C GLY A 90 0.23 15.31 -7.31
N ILE A 91 -0.65 15.56 -6.33
CA ILE A 91 -0.39 15.12 -4.95
C ILE A 91 -0.77 13.64 -4.88
N ASN A 92 0.23 12.77 -4.84
CA ASN A 92 0.02 11.34 -4.67
C ASN A 92 -0.77 11.10 -3.38
N GLY A 93 -1.82 10.27 -3.47
CA GLY A 93 -2.54 9.81 -2.29
C GLY A 93 -1.61 9.05 -1.35
N THR A 94 -1.98 8.92 -0.09
CA THR A 94 -1.15 8.22 0.91
C THR A 94 -1.84 6.97 1.42
N ALA A 95 -1.07 5.92 1.67
CA ALA A 95 -1.53 4.79 2.46
C ALA A 95 -0.86 4.78 3.82
N GLU A 96 -1.61 4.43 4.86
CA GLU A 96 -1.17 4.38 6.25
C GLU A 96 -1.62 3.07 6.86
N LEU A 97 -0.68 2.26 7.31
CA LEU A 97 -0.89 0.98 7.96
C LEU A 97 -0.54 1.15 9.44
N MET A 98 -1.51 0.90 10.31
CA MET A 98 -1.41 1.00 11.75
C MET A 98 -1.57 -0.39 12.35
N LEU A 99 -0.67 -0.74 13.27
CA LEU A 99 -0.66 -2.02 13.96
C LEU A 99 0.03 -1.89 15.31
N ARG A 100 -0.25 -2.85 16.18
CA ARG A 100 0.40 -2.96 17.48
C ARG A 100 1.41 -4.09 17.51
N ALA A 101 2.59 -3.81 18.06
CA ALA A 101 3.62 -4.81 18.30
C ALA A 101 3.16 -5.83 19.35
N ILE A 102 3.49 -7.10 19.12
CA ILE A 102 3.15 -8.21 20.02
C ILE A 102 3.96 -8.14 21.32
N ALA A 103 5.22 -7.71 21.23
CA ALA A 103 6.09 -7.42 22.36
C ALA A 103 6.40 -5.91 22.37
N PRO A 104 5.51 -5.08 22.96
CA PRO A 104 5.71 -3.64 22.99
C PRO A 104 6.92 -3.28 23.85
N SER A 105 7.69 -2.29 23.40
CA SER A 105 8.86 -1.75 24.07
C SER A 105 8.66 -0.25 24.27
N PRO A 106 9.11 0.35 25.40
CA PRO A 106 8.93 1.78 25.70
C PRO A 106 9.84 2.71 24.86
N VAL A 107 10.35 2.23 23.74
CA VAL A 107 11.18 2.99 22.82
C VAL A 107 10.30 3.77 21.84
N SER A 108 10.82 4.88 21.34
CA SER A 108 10.25 5.59 20.20
C SER A 108 11.32 5.84 19.15
N PHE A 109 10.97 5.68 17.88
CA PHE A 109 11.84 6.00 16.76
C PHE A 109 11.02 6.27 15.50
N SER A 110 11.61 7.04 14.61
CA SER A 110 11.17 7.20 13.23
C SER A 110 12.22 6.63 12.30
N VAL A 111 11.80 5.94 11.25
CA VAL A 111 12.70 5.44 10.21
C VAL A 111 12.12 5.70 8.83
N THR A 112 12.94 6.27 7.97
CA THR A 112 12.65 6.50 6.56
C THR A 112 13.47 5.52 5.74
N LEU A 113 12.77 4.79 4.87
CA LEU A 113 13.29 3.78 3.96
C LEU A 113 13.03 4.28 2.55
N ALA A 114 14.08 4.57 1.78
CA ALA A 114 13.95 5.11 0.43
C ALA A 114 14.74 4.26 -0.58
N PRO A 115 14.27 4.16 -1.84
CA PRO A 115 14.96 3.40 -2.87
C PRO A 115 16.34 3.98 -3.19
N GLY A 116 17.27 3.09 -3.55
CA GLY A 116 18.66 3.40 -3.82
C GLY A 116 19.53 3.43 -2.57
N SER A 117 20.81 3.77 -2.77
CA SER A 117 21.76 3.96 -1.68
C SER A 117 22.01 5.46 -1.46
N ALA A 118 22.07 5.87 -0.19
CA ALA A 118 22.36 7.24 0.20
C ALA A 118 23.64 7.29 1.05
N ARG A 119 24.48 8.30 0.82
CA ARG A 119 25.62 8.56 1.70
C ARG A 119 25.12 8.86 3.12
N GLY A 120 25.70 8.21 4.12
CA GLY A 120 25.29 8.36 5.52
C GLY A 120 24.04 7.55 5.90
N ALA A 121 23.55 6.67 5.03
CA ALA A 121 22.53 5.70 5.40
C ALA A 121 23.07 4.74 6.48
N ILE A 122 22.17 4.30 7.36
CA ILE A 122 22.50 3.34 8.41
C ILE A 122 22.73 1.97 7.74
N PRO A 123 23.91 1.35 7.88
CA PRO A 123 24.17 0.04 7.28
C PRO A 123 23.42 -1.06 8.05
N THR A 124 22.72 -1.95 7.34
CA THR A 124 22.07 -3.12 7.95
C THR A 124 23.01 -4.31 8.10
N GLY A 125 24.15 -4.28 7.41
CA GLY A 125 25.07 -5.42 7.31
C GLY A 125 24.65 -6.43 6.25
N ASP A 126 23.60 -6.15 5.48
CA ASP A 126 23.21 -6.88 4.28
C ASP A 126 23.56 -6.04 3.04
N PRO A 127 24.64 -6.39 2.31
CA PRO A 127 25.08 -5.62 1.15
C PRO A 127 24.03 -5.52 0.04
N ALA A 128 23.21 -6.55 -0.16
CA ALA A 128 22.19 -6.55 -1.21
C ALA A 128 21.04 -5.60 -0.86
N PHE A 129 20.66 -5.55 0.41
CA PHE A 129 19.68 -4.59 0.91
C PHE A 129 20.23 -3.16 0.88
N ASP A 130 21.43 -2.94 1.44
CA ASP A 130 22.04 -1.62 1.59
C ASP A 130 22.38 -0.95 0.23
N ALA A 131 22.58 -1.74 -0.83
CA ALA A 131 22.76 -1.23 -2.18
C ALA A 131 21.49 -0.62 -2.80
N ASN A 132 20.32 -1.08 -2.36
CA ASN A 132 19.03 -0.78 -2.99
C ASN A 132 18.06 -0.01 -2.09
N VAL A 133 18.33 0.03 -0.79
CA VAL A 133 17.48 0.72 0.19
C VAL A 133 18.36 1.54 1.13
N SER A 134 18.05 2.82 1.22
CA SER A 134 18.67 3.75 2.14
C SER A 134 17.82 3.91 3.39
N ILE A 135 18.46 3.88 4.55
CA ILE A 135 17.81 3.96 5.85
C ILE A 135 18.29 5.22 6.57
N GLN A 136 17.33 6.00 7.06
CA GLN A 136 17.58 7.12 7.96
C GLN A 136 16.68 7.00 9.18
N SER A 137 17.22 7.21 10.38
CA SER A 137 16.45 7.13 11.62
C SER A 137 17.02 8.09 12.67
N ASP A 138 16.14 8.60 13.52
CA ASP A 138 16.50 9.34 14.75
C ASP A 138 17.08 8.42 15.84
N ASN A 139 16.82 7.11 15.78
CA ASN A 139 17.38 6.12 16.67
C ASN A 139 17.83 4.87 15.88
N PRO A 140 19.07 4.90 15.33
CA PRO A 140 19.58 3.83 14.47
C PRO A 140 19.58 2.44 15.10
N ARG A 141 19.84 2.34 16.41
CA ARG A 141 19.88 1.05 17.11
C ARG A 141 18.50 0.41 17.17
N ALA A 142 17.48 1.19 17.53
CA ALA A 142 16.11 0.70 17.58
C ALA A 142 15.57 0.37 16.18
N ALA A 143 15.87 1.21 15.18
CA ALA A 143 15.47 0.96 13.79
C ALA A 143 16.09 -0.33 13.22
N LEU A 144 17.36 -0.61 13.52
CA LEU A 144 18.01 -1.86 13.10
C LEU A 144 17.44 -3.09 13.83
N ALA A 145 17.13 -2.98 15.12
CA ALA A 145 16.46 -4.06 15.86
C ALA A 145 15.05 -4.33 15.31
N TRP A 146 14.34 -3.26 14.93
CA TRP A 146 13.04 -3.36 14.26
C TRP A 146 13.14 -4.05 12.91
N LEU A 147 14.14 -3.69 12.08
CA LEU A 147 14.45 -4.26 10.77
C LEU A 147 15.07 -5.66 10.85
N ASN A 148 14.34 -6.58 11.47
CA ASN A 148 14.66 -7.99 11.44
C ASN A 148 14.72 -8.53 9.98
N PRO A 149 15.35 -9.69 9.73
CA PRO A 149 15.49 -10.22 8.36
C PRO A 149 14.17 -10.40 7.59
N GLN A 150 13.10 -10.80 8.27
CA GLN A 150 11.78 -10.98 7.65
C GLN A 150 11.19 -9.64 7.20
N LEU A 151 11.32 -8.62 8.05
CA LEU A 151 10.86 -7.28 7.76
C LEU A 151 11.69 -6.63 6.65
N ARG A 152 13.01 -6.85 6.63
CA ARG A 152 13.89 -6.41 5.53
C ARG A 152 13.44 -6.99 4.19
N ALA A 153 13.13 -8.28 4.12
CA ALA A 153 12.63 -8.89 2.89
C ALA A 153 11.28 -8.27 2.42
N ALA A 154 10.36 -8.03 3.35
CA ALA A 154 9.07 -7.40 3.05
C ALA A 154 9.22 -5.94 2.59
N VAL A 155 10.10 -5.18 3.25
CA VAL A 155 10.42 -3.79 2.88
C VAL A 155 11.08 -3.74 1.51
N TYR A 156 12.06 -4.60 1.24
CA TYR A 156 12.75 -4.65 -0.05
C TYR A 156 11.77 -4.85 -1.21
N ALA A 157 10.82 -5.78 -1.07
CA ALA A 157 9.80 -6.03 -2.09
C ALA A 157 8.86 -4.84 -2.33
N LEU A 158 8.70 -3.95 -1.35
CA LEU A 158 7.87 -2.75 -1.44
C LEU A 158 8.65 -1.55 -2.01
N VAL A 159 9.82 -1.26 -1.44
CA VAL A 159 10.68 -0.12 -1.80
C VAL A 159 11.30 -0.30 -3.20
N ALA A 160 11.52 -1.54 -3.66
CA ALA A 160 11.95 -1.82 -5.02
C ALA A 160 10.99 -1.29 -6.10
N ASN A 161 9.73 -0.99 -5.75
CA ASN A 161 8.78 -0.36 -6.66
C ASN A 161 8.90 1.18 -6.71
N GLY A 162 9.91 1.76 -6.06
CA GLY A 162 10.26 3.18 -6.15
C GLY A 162 9.61 4.09 -5.11
N GLU A 163 8.81 3.56 -4.19
CA GLU A 163 8.10 4.35 -3.20
C GLU A 163 8.81 4.36 -1.84
N PRO A 164 9.02 5.53 -1.22
CA PRO A 164 9.57 5.60 0.12
C PRO A 164 8.55 5.11 1.15
N LEU A 165 9.06 4.47 2.20
CA LEU A 165 8.33 4.00 3.35
C LEU A 165 8.79 4.79 4.58
N VAL A 166 7.84 5.41 5.28
CA VAL A 166 8.11 6.07 6.57
C VAL A 166 7.45 5.25 7.67
N CYS A 167 8.22 4.85 8.66
CA CYS A 167 7.74 4.17 9.85
C CYS A 167 7.91 5.07 11.07
N ALA A 168 6.89 5.10 11.91
CA ALA A 168 6.95 5.66 13.26
C ALA A 168 6.54 4.57 14.26
N TYR A 169 7.39 4.33 15.24
CA TYR A 169 7.12 3.45 16.37
C TYR A 169 7.10 4.25 17.66
N ALA A 170 6.09 4.03 18.49
CA ALA A 170 6.02 4.64 19.82
C ALA A 170 5.32 3.69 20.80
N GLY A 171 6.07 3.17 21.78
CA GLY A 171 5.49 2.44 22.91
C GLY A 171 4.69 1.18 22.54
N GLY A 172 4.95 0.58 21.38
CA GLY A 172 4.20 -0.57 20.86
C GLY A 172 3.29 -0.25 19.68
N GLU A 173 2.95 1.01 19.45
CA GLU A 173 2.18 1.41 18.27
C GLU A 173 3.10 1.63 17.09
N THR A 174 2.79 1.02 15.96
CA THR A 174 3.57 1.14 14.72
C THR A 174 2.68 1.72 13.62
N THR A 175 3.13 2.81 13.01
CA THR A 175 2.49 3.45 11.85
C THR A 175 3.45 3.42 10.67
N LEU A 176 3.01 2.85 9.56
CA LEU A 176 3.76 2.72 8.31
C LEU A 176 3.04 3.53 7.23
N ARG A 177 3.75 4.47 6.59
CA ARG A 177 3.19 5.40 5.61
C ARG A 177 3.87 5.23 4.26
N PHE A 178 3.06 5.25 3.20
CA PHE A 178 3.48 5.06 1.82
C PHE A 178 3.06 6.26 0.97
N GLY A 179 3.93 6.64 0.03
CA GLY A 179 3.73 7.75 -0.91
C GLY A 179 2.75 7.48 -2.05
N ALA A 180 2.04 6.35 -2.02
CA ALA A 180 1.07 5.98 -3.03
C ALA A 180 -0.19 5.36 -2.39
N PRO A 181 -1.38 5.59 -2.98
CA PRO A 181 -2.59 4.90 -2.57
C PRO A 181 -2.56 3.44 -3.06
N VAL A 182 -3.11 2.54 -2.24
CA VAL A 182 -3.12 1.09 -2.51
C VAL A 182 -4.35 0.72 -3.31
N PHE A 183 -4.17 -0.01 -4.42
CA PHE A 183 -5.25 -0.34 -5.34
C PHE A 183 -5.34 -1.81 -5.77
N GLU A 184 -4.33 -2.62 -5.47
CA GLU A 184 -4.24 -4.00 -5.95
C GLU A 184 -4.20 -5.02 -4.79
N GLU A 185 -4.81 -6.18 -4.98
CA GLU A 185 -4.81 -7.27 -3.99
C GLU A 185 -3.40 -7.74 -3.66
N THR A 186 -2.51 -7.80 -4.65
CA THR A 186 -1.10 -8.18 -4.48
C THR A 186 -0.34 -7.19 -3.60
N GLN A 187 -0.62 -5.89 -3.74
CA GLN A 187 -0.05 -4.85 -2.88
C GLN A 187 -0.59 -4.98 -1.45
N LEU A 188 -1.89 -5.26 -1.30
CA LEU A 188 -2.50 -5.49 0.01
C LEU A 188 -1.91 -6.71 0.72
N ASP A 189 -1.71 -7.82 0.01
CA ASP A 189 -1.08 -9.02 0.58
C ASP A 189 0.37 -8.74 1.04
N ARG A 190 1.14 -7.96 0.27
CA ARG A 190 2.49 -7.51 0.70
C ARG A 190 2.44 -6.61 1.93
N LEU A 191 1.47 -5.71 2.01
CA LEU A 191 1.27 -4.85 3.16
C LEU A 191 0.84 -5.63 4.41
N LEU A 192 0.02 -6.65 4.27
CA LEU A 192 -0.33 -7.54 5.37
C LEU A 192 0.87 -8.36 5.84
N ALA A 193 1.69 -8.88 4.92
CA ALA A 193 2.93 -9.57 5.27
C ALA A 193 3.91 -8.63 6.01
N LEU A 194 4.04 -7.38 5.54
CA LEU A 194 4.79 -6.34 6.23
C LEU A 194 4.22 -6.06 7.63
N ALA A 195 2.89 -5.97 7.74
CA ALA A 195 2.21 -5.71 9.01
C ALA A 195 2.52 -6.79 10.05
N VAL A 196 2.43 -8.05 9.64
CA VAL A 196 2.76 -9.20 10.48
C VAL A 196 4.23 -9.17 10.88
N ALA A 197 5.15 -9.00 9.92
CA ALA A 197 6.58 -8.94 10.20
C ALA A 197 6.94 -7.79 11.17
N ALA A 198 6.28 -6.63 11.04
CA ALA A 198 6.48 -5.48 11.90
C ALA A 198 5.92 -5.72 13.32
N ALA A 199 4.78 -6.42 13.45
CA ALA A 199 4.19 -6.74 14.74
C ALA A 199 5.08 -7.70 15.57
N TYR A 200 5.77 -8.62 14.90
CA TYR A 200 6.69 -9.58 15.51
C TYR A 200 8.11 -9.02 15.71
N ALA A 201 8.38 -7.78 15.28
CA ALA A 201 9.68 -7.16 15.49
C ALA A 201 9.97 -6.99 16.99
N ARG A 202 11.14 -7.45 17.42
CA ARG A 202 11.58 -7.37 18.81
C ARG A 202 12.59 -6.24 18.94
N LEU A 203 12.17 -5.19 19.64
CA LEU A 203 13.04 -4.12 20.10
C LEU A 203 13.61 -4.58 21.44
N GLY A 204 14.81 -5.14 21.38
CA GLY A 204 15.51 -5.70 22.55
C GLY A 204 15.75 -4.70 23.67
#